data_AF-A0A517YX68-F1
#
_entry.id   AF-A0A517YX68-F1
#
_cell.length_a   1.000
_cell.length_b   1.000
_cell.length_c   1.000
_cell.angle_alpha   90.00
_cell.angle_beta   90.00
_cell.angle_gamma   90.00
#
_symmetry.space_group_name_H-M   'P 1'
#
loop_
_entity.id
_entity.type
_entity.pdbx_description
1 polymer ?
#
loop_
_entity_poly.entity_id
_entity_poly.type
_entity_poly.pdbx_seq_one_letter_code
_entity_poly.pdbx_strand_id
1 'polypeptide(L)' 'MQLQEALNLIHQKFVNESQGKEEESVSAKYFEAFEKFPAVMETASQIFAAQIIAQNIQQQQAAGQGEAPSPIQTP' A
#
# COMPACT_ATOMS: atom_id res chain seq x y z
N MET A 1 2.64 -22.32 -7.29
CA MET A 1 2.53 -20.85 -7.35
C MET A 1 2.94 -20.39 -8.73
N GLN A 2 2.05 -19.69 -9.42
CA GLN A 2 2.27 -19.04 -10.70
C GLN A 2 2.63 -17.56 -10.50
N LEU A 3 3.24 -16.93 -11.51
CA LEU A 3 3.68 -15.52 -11.43
C LEU A 3 2.52 -14.55 -11.11
N GLN A 4 1.35 -14.77 -11.71
CA GLN A 4 0.17 -13.94 -11.46
C GLN A 4 -0.30 -14.03 -10.00
N GLU A 5 -0.23 -15.21 -9.39
CA GLU A 5 -0.58 -15.41 -7.99
C GLU A 5 0.41 -14.67 -7.08
N ALA A 6 1.71 -14.71 -7.42
CA ALA A 6 2.76 -14.00 -6.69
C ALA A 6 2.56 -12.47 -6.72
N LEU A 7 2.21 -11.91 -7.88
CA LEU A 7 1.90 -10.48 -7.99
C LEU A 7 0.67 -10.08 -7.18
N ASN A 8 -0.39 -10.90 -7.21
CA ASN A 8 -1.59 -10.66 -6.41
C ASN A 8 -1.29 -10.72 -4.90
N LEU A 9 -0.41 -11.63 -4.47
CA LEU A 9 0.02 -11.74 -3.07
C LEU A 9 0.79 -10.50 -2.60
N ILE A 10 1.68 -9.95 -3.42
CA ILE A 10 2.37 -8.69 -3.10
C ILE A 10 1.33 -7.59 -2.88
N HIS A 11 0.43 -7.40 -3.84
CA HIS A 11 -0.57 -6.35 -3.76
C HIS A 11 -1.45 -6.48 -2.51
N GLN A 12 -1.92 -7.70 -2.20
CA GLN A 12 -2.68 -7.96 -0.96
C GLN A 12 -1.88 -7.69 0.31
N LYS A 13 -0.61 -8.12 0.38
CA LYS A 13 0.26 -7.85 1.53
C LYS A 13 0.37 -6.34 1.78
N PHE A 14 0.67 -5.58 0.74
CA PHE A 14 0.85 -4.12 0.83
C PHE A 14 -0.44 -3.39 1.21
N VAL A 15 -1.60 -3.83 0.70
CA VAL A 15 -2.92 -3.29 1.10
C VAL A 15 -3.26 -3.65 2.55
N ASN A 16 -2.95 -4.86 2.99
CA ASN A 16 -3.17 -5.29 4.36
C ASN A 16 -2.29 -4.50 5.33
N GLU A 17 -1.00 -4.34 5.01
CA GLU A 17 -0.06 -3.53 5.79
C GLU A 17 -0.48 -2.05 5.86
N SER A 18 -0.97 -1.47 4.76
CA SER A 18 -1.45 -0.08 4.76
C SER A 18 -2.73 0.11 5.59
N GLN A 19 -3.51 -0.95 5.80
CA GLN A 19 -4.68 -0.97 6.69
C GLN A 19 -4.34 -1.38 8.14
N GLY A 20 -3.07 -1.66 8.45
CA GLY A 20 -2.65 -2.16 9.76
C GLY A 20 -3.12 -3.58 10.08
N LYS A 21 -3.44 -4.38 9.06
CA LYS A 21 -3.81 -5.79 9.20
C LYS A 21 -2.60 -6.65 8.85
N GLU A 22 -2.05 -7.34 9.83
CA GLU A 22 -1.02 -8.36 9.59
C GLU A 22 -1.69 -9.74 9.54
N GLU A 23 -1.73 -10.35 8.36
CA GLU A 23 -2.14 -11.74 8.21
C GLU A 23 -0.89 -12.63 8.03
N GLU A 24 -0.55 -13.41 9.05
CA GLU A 24 0.58 -14.36 9.04
C GLU A 24 0.60 -15.26 7.79
N SER A 25 -0.59 -15.66 7.31
CA SER A 25 -0.73 -16.55 6.15
C SER A 25 -0.31 -15.90 4.82
N VAL A 26 -0.39 -14.57 4.72
CA VAL A 26 -0.01 -13.82 3.51
C VAL A 26 1.51 -13.58 3.50
N SER A 27 2.10 -13.32 4.67
CA SER A 27 3.55 -13.16 4.82
C SER A 27 4.31 -14.43 4.44
N ALA A 28 3.86 -15.61 4.89
CA ALA A 28 4.51 -16.89 4.54
C ALA A 28 4.49 -17.16 3.02
N LYS A 29 3.37 -16.90 2.35
CA LYS A 29 3.23 -17.06 0.90
C LYS A 29 4.01 -16.01 0.11
N TYR A 30 4.17 -14.81 0.67
CA TYR A 30 5.02 -13.77 0.11
C TYR A 30 6.49 -14.18 0.07
N PHE A 31 7.00 -14.85 1.12
CA PHE A 31 8.37 -15.38 1.12
C PHE A 31 8.56 -16.48 0.06
N GLU A 32 7.62 -17.42 -0.05
CA GLU A 32 7.66 -18.47 -1.08
C GLU A 32 7.65 -17.87 -2.52
N ALA A 33 6.90 -16.78 -2.71
CA ALA A 33 6.87 -16.05 -3.96
C ALA A 33 8.21 -15.37 -4.28
N PHE A 34 8.89 -14.81 -3.27
CA PHE A 34 10.22 -14.22 -3.39
C PHE A 34 11.30 -15.25 -3.77
N GLU A 35 11.23 -16.46 -3.22
CA GLU A 35 12.17 -17.53 -3.58
C GLU A 35 11.99 -17.98 -5.05
N LYS A 36 10.76 -17.97 -5.56
CA LYS A 36 10.44 -18.45 -6.92
C LYS A 36 10.63 -17.39 -8.00
N PHE A 37 10.36 -16.12 -7.69
CA PHE A 37 10.37 -15.02 -8.67
C PHE A 37 11.08 -13.76 -8.14
N PRO A 38 12.34 -13.85 -7.67
CA PRO A 38 12.99 -12.79 -6.91
C PRO A 38 13.01 -11.43 -7.62
N ALA A 39 13.44 -11.38 -8.88
CA ALA A 39 13.54 -10.12 -9.63
C ALA A 39 12.17 -9.47 -9.89
N VAL A 40 11.13 -10.27 -10.14
CA VAL A 40 9.77 -9.74 -10.36
C VAL A 40 9.18 -9.24 -9.06
N MET A 41 9.40 -9.97 -7.97
CA MET A 41 8.88 -9.63 -6.66
C MET A 41 9.56 -8.39 -6.07
N GLU A 42 10.86 -8.22 -6.29
CA GLU A 42 11.60 -7.00 -5.94
C GLU A 42 11.08 -5.79 -6.70
N THR A 43 10.93 -5.91 -8.03
CA THR A 43 10.40 -4.84 -8.89
C THR A 43 8.97 -4.47 -8.49
N ALA A 44 8.10 -5.47 -8.31
CA ALA A 44 6.73 -5.25 -7.89
C ALA A 44 6.65 -4.59 -6.51
N SER A 45 7.48 -5.01 -5.55
CA SER A 45 7.52 -4.40 -4.22
C SER A 45 7.87 -2.90 -4.28
N GLN A 46 8.83 -2.50 -5.12
CA GLN A 46 9.16 -1.09 -5.31
C GLN A 46 8.01 -0.29 -5.95
N ILE A 47 7.36 -0.85 -6.98
CA ILE A 47 6.23 -0.20 -7.66
C ILE A 47 5.05 0.00 -6.71
N PHE A 48 4.64 -1.06 -5.99
CA PHE A 48 3.48 -1.01 -5.10
C PHE A 48 3.74 -0.12 -3.88
N ALA A 49 4.94 -0.16 -3.30
CA ALA A 49 5.30 0.76 -2.22
C ALA A 49 5.19 2.23 -2.66
N ALA A 50 5.70 2.57 -3.84
CA ALA A 50 5.59 3.92 -4.39
C ALA A 50 4.13 4.35 -4.61
N GLN A 51 3.28 3.44 -5.10
CA GLN A 51 1.85 3.69 -5.29
C GLN A 51 1.12 3.96 -3.97
N ILE A 52 1.36 3.15 -2.94
CA ILE A 52 0.73 3.35 -1.62
C ILE A 52 1.19 4.65 -0.97
N ILE A 53 2.48 4.97 -1.06
CA ILE A 53 2.99 6.25 -0.54
C ILE A 53 2.31 7.43 -1.26
N ALA A 54 2.22 7.38 -2.59
CA ALA A 54 1.53 8.42 -3.36
C ALA A 54 0.04 8.54 -2.99
N GLN A 55 -0.65 7.41 -2.82
CA GLN A 55 -2.06 7.37 -2.41
C GLN A 55 -2.25 7.95 -1.00
N ASN A 56 -1.38 7.61 -0.06
CA ASN A 56 -1.41 8.13 1.30
C ASN A 56 -1.14 9.65 1.34
N ILE A 57 -0.17 10.13 0.56
CA ILE A 57 0.10 11.57 0.42
C ILE A 57 -1.11 12.30 -0.17
N GLN A 58 -1.74 11.76 -1.21
CA GLN A 58 -2.95 12.33 -1.79
C GLN A 58 -4.12 12.36 -0.79
N GLN A 59 -4.32 11.30 -0.01
CA GLN A 59 -5.33 11.30 1.06
C GLN A 59 -5.05 12.35 2.12
N GLN A 60 -3.79 12.53 2.54
CA GLN A 60 -3.42 13.58 3.50
C GLN A 60 -3.62 14.99 2.92
N GLN A 61 -3.32 15.20 1.65
CA GLN A 61 -3.57 16.47 0.97
C GLN A 61 -5.08 16.77 0.82
N ALA A 62 -5.89 15.76 0.51
CA ALA A 62 -7.34 15.89 0.43
C ALA A 62 -7.97 16.14 1.81
N ALA A 63 -7.47 15.48 2.87
CA ALA A 63 -7.90 15.72 4.24
C ALA A 63 -7.47 17.10 4.76
N GLY A 64 -6.28 17.59 4.36
CA GLY A 64 -5.76 18.91 4.74
C GLY A 64 -6.41 20.11 4.03
N GLN A 65 -7.13 19.90 2.92
CA GLN A 65 -7.87 20.96 2.23
C GLN A 65 -9.33 21.14 2.74
N GLY A 66 -9.77 20.31 3.69
CA GLY A 66 -11.10 20.41 4.30
C GLY A 66 -11.23 21.41 5.45
N GLU A 67 -10.13 21.93 5.98
CA GLU A 67 -10.15 22.88 7.10
C GLU A 67 -9.94 24.31 6.58
N ALA A 68 -10.97 24.85 5.92
CA ALA A 68 -11.07 26.29 5.73
C ALA A 68 -11.30 26.92 7.12
N PRO A 69 -10.42 27.81 7.62
CA PRO A 69 -10.71 28.58 8.81
C PRO A 69 -11.97 29.40 8.53
N SER A 70 -13.04 29.14 9.29
CA SER A 70 -14.27 29.91 9.20
C SER A 70 -13.94 31.40 9.39
N PRO A 71 -14.36 32.31 8.50
CA PRO A 71 -14.18 33.73 8.74
C PRO A 71 -14.96 34.09 9.99
N ILE A 72 -14.25 34.59 11.00
CA ILE A 72 -14.83 35.14 12.23
C ILE A 72 -15.81 36.25 11.81
N GLN A 73 -17.10 36.02 12.01
CA GLN A 73 -18.11 37.08 12.00
C GLN A 73 -17.97 37.85 13.31
N THR A 74 -17.36 39.03 13.26
CA THR A 74 -17.44 40.03 14.34
C THR A 74 -18.75 40.83 14.21
N PRO A 75 -19.42 41.15 15.33
CA PRO A 75 -20.67 41.93 15.35
C PRO A 75 -20.49 43.40 14.96
#